data_AF-A0A1Q7IPT1-F1
#
_entry.id   AF-A0A1Q7IPT1-F1
#
_cell.length_a   1.000
_cell.length_b   1.000
_cell.length_c   1.000
_cell.angle_alpha   90.00
_cell.angle_beta   90.00
_cell.angle_gamma   90.00
#
_symmetry.space_group_name_H-M   'P 1'
#
loop_
_entity.id
_entity.type
_entity.pdbx_description
1 polymer ?
#
loop_
_entity_poly.entity_id
_entity_poly.type
_entity_poly.pdbx_seq_one_letter_code
_entity_poly.pdbx_strand_id
1 'polypeptide(L)'
;MSLYKRNDSPHWWVKICHSGRKIQHSTGTEDKSQAQEYHDKLKASLWEQQRLGVKPRRAWKEAVIRWLAETSEKVTHHQDIGKLRWLDRFLGGLMLDEITLDVMDRIKSERLKTVNKATVNRYLALVRAILLRARDEWEWIDKTPKVKLFKEGPGRERSITGEQAKTLLGELPVHQRDVVLFALATGLRQSNVLGLAWSHVNLDTGHAWVGAAQSKSRRPIAVPLNATAVKVLRRQLGKHSERVFTCRGRPISWANTLAWRNALKRAGIENFRWHDLRHTWASWHRQSGTPTHELQRLGGWRSSVMVERYAHLAPDHLAKAANRLDSLLGGYDLATSEQQ
;
A
#
# COMPACT_ATOMS: atom_id res chain seq x y z
N MET A 1 47.41 -16.83 26.93
CA MET A 1 47.23 -15.41 27.29
C MET A 1 45.97 -14.88 26.62
N SER A 2 45.12 -14.18 27.38
CA SER A 2 43.86 -13.58 26.91
C SER A 2 44.06 -12.21 26.25
N LEU A 3 45.16 -11.53 26.54
CA LEU A 3 45.63 -10.31 25.88
C LEU A 3 47.01 -10.54 25.27
N TYR A 4 47.22 -10.04 24.05
CA TYR A 4 48.51 -10.13 23.35
C TYR A 4 48.69 -8.95 22.39
N LYS A 5 49.93 -8.60 22.06
CA LYS A 5 50.23 -7.65 20.98
C LYS A 5 50.59 -8.42 19.71
N ARG A 6 50.20 -7.89 18.56
CA ARG A 6 50.66 -8.39 17.25
C ARG A 6 51.82 -7.54 16.76
N ASN A 7 52.68 -8.12 15.92
CA ASN A 7 53.83 -7.39 15.36
C ASN A 7 53.41 -6.28 14.37
N ASP A 8 52.18 -6.32 13.87
CA ASP A 8 51.62 -5.41 12.86
C ASP A 8 50.72 -4.29 13.43
N SER A 9 50.54 -4.21 14.76
CA SER A 9 49.65 -3.24 15.39
C SER A 9 50.15 -2.82 16.79
N PRO A 10 50.15 -1.51 17.11
CA PRO A 10 50.56 -1.03 18.44
C PRO A 10 49.53 -1.35 19.54
N HIS A 11 48.28 -1.65 19.14
CA HIS A 11 47.16 -1.91 20.03
C HIS A 11 47.18 -3.32 20.60
N TRP A 12 46.65 -3.46 21.81
CA TRP A 12 46.40 -4.77 22.41
C TRP A 12 45.28 -5.50 21.68
N TRP A 13 45.39 -6.82 21.59
CA TRP A 13 44.37 -7.70 21.04
C TRP A 13 43.85 -8.61 22.13
N VAL A 14 42.54 -8.84 22.12
CA VAL A 14 41.89 -9.75 23.05
C VAL A 14 41.53 -11.05 22.36
N LYS A 15 41.70 -12.17 23.07
CA LYS A 15 41.35 -13.53 22.65
C LYS A 15 40.52 -14.20 23.73
N ILE A 16 39.22 -14.33 23.47
CA ILE A 16 38.27 -14.99 24.38
C ILE A 16 37.64 -16.18 23.66
N CYS A 17 37.62 -17.34 24.33
CA CYS A 17 36.79 -18.47 23.91
C CYS A 17 35.42 -18.33 24.57
N HIS A 18 34.36 -18.29 23.77
CA HIS A 18 32.98 -18.25 24.24
C HIS A 18 32.12 -19.24 23.44
N SER A 19 31.43 -20.15 24.15
CA SER A 19 30.54 -21.15 23.55
C SER A 19 31.18 -21.94 22.40
N GLY A 20 32.46 -22.33 22.55
CA GLY A 20 33.23 -23.06 21.54
C GLY A 20 33.80 -22.22 20.39
N ARG A 21 33.43 -20.93 20.28
CA ARG A 21 33.97 -19.99 19.28
C ARG A 21 35.06 -19.09 19.88
N LYS A 22 36.11 -18.85 19.09
CA LYS A 22 37.21 -17.92 19.44
C LYS A 22 36.86 -16.53 18.91
N ILE A 23 36.62 -15.58 19.80
CA ILE A 23 36.47 -14.16 19.47
C ILE A 23 37.84 -13.51 19.60
N GLN A 24 38.32 -12.88 18.51
CA GLN A 24 39.59 -12.18 18.46
C GLN A 24 39.42 -10.85 17.73
N HIS A 25 39.69 -9.74 18.42
CA HIS A 25 39.72 -8.40 17.83
C HIS A 25 40.69 -7.48 18.59
N SER A 26 41.05 -6.36 17.97
CA SER A 26 41.84 -5.30 18.60
C SER A 26 41.00 -4.59 19.67
N THR A 27 41.60 -4.27 20.82
CA THR A 27 40.99 -3.42 21.85
C THR A 27 41.06 -1.94 21.49
N GLY A 28 41.84 -1.56 20.46
CA GLY A 28 41.97 -0.18 19.99
C GLY A 28 42.79 0.73 20.92
N THR A 29 43.41 0.19 21.97
CA THR A 29 44.23 0.94 22.92
C THR A 29 45.62 0.33 23.05
N GLU A 30 46.63 1.18 23.23
CA GLU A 30 48.02 0.78 23.47
C GLU A 30 48.30 0.54 24.96
N ASP A 31 47.43 1.06 25.82
CA ASP A 31 47.49 0.92 27.27
C ASP A 31 46.97 -0.47 27.70
N LYS A 32 47.83 -1.20 28.41
CA LYS A 32 47.52 -2.54 28.92
C LYS A 32 46.40 -2.52 29.95
N SER A 33 46.28 -1.47 30.75
CA SER A 33 45.26 -1.34 31.79
C SER A 33 43.87 -1.19 31.18
N GLN A 34 43.73 -0.27 30.22
CA GLN A 34 42.48 -0.08 29.46
C GLN A 34 42.11 -1.32 28.64
N ALA A 35 43.11 -2.01 28.07
CA ALA A 35 42.89 -3.27 27.36
C ALA A 35 42.37 -4.39 28.29
N GLN A 36 42.85 -4.43 29.53
CA GLN A 36 42.38 -5.35 30.56
C GLN A 36 40.95 -5.05 30.98
N GLU A 37 40.61 -3.77 31.21
CA GLU A 37 39.24 -3.36 31.53
C GLU A 37 38.26 -3.70 30.39
N TYR A 38 38.67 -3.48 29.13
CA TYR A 38 37.90 -3.89 27.95
C TYR A 38 37.69 -5.41 27.90
N HIS A 39 38.76 -6.19 28.12
CA HIS A 39 38.67 -7.65 28.18
C HIS A 39 37.70 -8.11 29.26
N ASP A 40 37.77 -7.54 30.46
CA ASP A 40 36.95 -7.95 31.60
C ASP A 40 35.47 -7.61 31.38
N LYS A 41 35.17 -6.42 30.82
CA LYS A 41 33.81 -6.04 30.39
C LYS A 41 33.28 -6.99 29.30
N LEU A 42 34.10 -7.32 28.30
CA LEU A 42 33.71 -8.22 27.23
C LEU A 42 33.47 -9.65 27.74
N LYS A 43 34.34 -10.15 28.62
CA LYS A 43 34.22 -11.47 29.24
C LYS A 43 32.98 -11.56 30.14
N ALA A 44 32.69 -10.52 30.92
CA ALA A 44 31.48 -10.42 31.74
C ALA A 44 30.23 -10.45 30.86
N SER A 45 30.17 -9.63 29.81
CA SER A 45 29.04 -9.61 28.87
C SER A 45 28.82 -10.97 28.20
N LEU A 46 29.89 -11.62 27.73
CA LEU A 46 29.82 -12.97 27.15
C LEU A 46 29.34 -14.00 28.18
N TRP A 47 29.80 -13.93 29.43
CA TRP A 47 29.34 -14.82 30.50
C TRP A 47 27.85 -14.62 30.81
N GLU A 48 27.38 -13.38 30.88
CA GLU A 48 25.96 -13.03 31.06
C GLU A 48 25.09 -13.54 29.90
N GLN A 49 25.56 -13.44 28.65
CA GLN A 49 24.87 -14.00 27.49
C GLN A 49 24.64 -15.52 27.63
N GLN A 50 25.65 -16.26 28.11
CA GLN A 50 25.58 -17.72 28.23
C GLN A 50 24.80 -18.20 29.46
N ARG A 51 24.90 -17.50 30.60
CA ARG A 51 24.25 -17.93 31.85
C ARG A 51 22.87 -17.32 32.10
N LEU A 52 22.67 -16.07 31.69
CA LEU A 52 21.44 -15.31 31.93
C LEU A 52 20.57 -15.18 30.66
N GLY A 53 21.03 -15.72 29.52
CA GLY A 53 20.30 -15.62 28.24
C GLY A 53 20.21 -14.19 27.70
N VAL A 54 21.12 -13.30 28.12
CA VAL A 54 21.14 -11.89 27.66
C VAL A 54 21.34 -11.88 26.15
N LYS A 55 20.44 -11.20 25.44
CA LYS A 55 20.51 -11.11 23.97
C LYS A 55 21.66 -10.19 23.55
N PRO A 56 22.41 -10.53 22.48
CA PRO A 56 23.48 -9.66 21.99
C PRO A 56 22.90 -8.34 21.48
N ARG A 57 23.55 -7.21 21.80
CA ARG A 57 23.19 -5.91 21.22
C ARG A 57 23.41 -5.95 19.71
N ARG A 58 22.40 -5.54 18.94
CA ARG A 58 22.39 -5.56 17.47
C ARG A 58 22.18 -4.15 16.92
N ALA A 59 22.88 -3.85 15.84
CA ALA A 59 22.77 -2.57 15.15
C ALA A 59 21.50 -2.53 14.27
N TRP A 60 20.94 -1.34 14.07
CA TRP A 60 19.86 -1.11 13.10
C TRP A 60 20.20 -1.64 11.71
N LYS A 61 21.45 -1.47 11.26
CA LYS A 61 21.90 -1.92 9.94
C LYS A 61 21.79 -3.44 9.77
N GLU A 62 22.09 -4.21 10.80
CA GLU A 62 21.92 -5.68 10.76
C GLU A 62 20.45 -6.06 10.56
N ALA A 63 19.54 -5.36 11.25
CA ALA A 63 18.10 -5.55 11.10
C ALA A 63 17.61 -5.20 9.70
N VAL A 64 18.14 -4.11 9.11
CA VAL A 64 17.79 -3.70 7.75
C VAL A 64 18.25 -4.74 6.72
N ILE A 65 19.48 -5.23 6.82
CA ILE A 65 20.03 -6.24 5.91
C ILE A 65 19.17 -7.50 5.95
N ARG A 66 18.87 -8.00 7.16
CA ARG A 66 18.02 -9.18 7.35
C ARG A 66 16.61 -8.95 6.82
N TRP A 67 15.99 -7.82 7.14
CA TRP A 67 14.66 -7.46 6.62
C TRP A 67 14.61 -7.46 5.09
N LEU A 68 15.61 -6.87 4.43
CA LEU A 68 15.65 -6.82 2.97
C LEU A 68 15.83 -8.21 2.36
N ALA A 69 16.69 -9.05 2.93
CA ALA A 69 16.85 -10.43 2.48
C ALA A 69 15.54 -11.24 2.61
N GLU A 70 14.84 -11.12 3.73
CA GLU A 70 13.59 -11.86 4.00
C GLU A 70 12.38 -11.31 3.21
N THR A 71 12.47 -10.10 2.67
CA THR A 71 11.34 -9.42 2.03
C THR A 71 11.58 -9.07 0.56
N SER A 72 12.54 -9.74 -0.08
CA SER A 72 12.88 -9.59 -1.50
C SER A 72 11.67 -9.78 -2.43
N GLU A 73 10.78 -10.71 -2.09
CA GLU A 73 9.57 -11.04 -2.87
C GLU A 73 8.44 -9.99 -2.78
N LYS A 74 8.59 -8.96 -1.93
CA LYS A 74 7.56 -7.93 -1.81
C LYS A 74 7.56 -7.04 -3.05
N VAL A 75 6.37 -6.81 -3.63
CA VAL A 75 6.17 -5.83 -4.71
C VAL A 75 6.65 -4.42 -4.31
N THR A 76 6.59 -4.08 -3.02
CA THR A 76 7.05 -2.80 -2.48
C THR A 76 8.53 -2.76 -2.10
N HIS A 77 9.29 -3.84 -2.29
CA HIS A 77 10.66 -4.00 -1.81
C HIS A 77 11.56 -2.83 -2.24
N HIS A 78 11.53 -2.45 -3.52
CA HIS A 78 12.31 -1.32 -4.04
C HIS A 78 11.92 0.03 -3.38
N GLN A 79 10.63 0.23 -3.11
CA GLN A 79 10.18 1.42 -2.40
C GLN A 79 10.61 1.41 -0.93
N ASP A 80 10.74 0.23 -0.32
CA ASP A 80 11.19 0.10 1.07
C ASP A 80 12.69 0.40 1.18
N ILE A 81 13.51 -0.04 0.22
CA ILE A 81 14.93 0.36 0.10
C ILE A 81 15.05 1.89 0.10
N GLY A 82 14.27 2.59 -0.72
CA GLY A 82 14.30 4.05 -0.78
C GLY A 82 13.95 4.73 0.55
N LYS A 83 12.97 4.18 1.29
CA LYS A 83 12.62 4.69 2.63
C LYS A 83 13.73 4.42 3.63
N LEU A 84 14.32 3.21 3.60
CA LEU A 84 15.39 2.80 4.51
C LEU A 84 16.65 3.64 4.33
N ARG A 85 17.04 3.97 3.09
CA ARG A 85 18.15 4.90 2.84
C ARG A 85 17.94 6.27 3.50
N TRP A 86 16.72 6.80 3.42
CA TRP A 86 16.40 8.08 4.06
C TRP A 86 16.40 7.98 5.59
N LEU A 87 15.94 6.84 6.14
CA LEU A 87 15.91 6.53 7.58
C LEU A 87 17.30 6.27 8.17
N ASP A 88 18.23 5.72 7.39
CA ASP A 88 19.59 5.38 7.84
C ASP A 88 20.36 6.61 8.35
N ARG A 89 20.03 7.81 7.84
CA ARG A 89 20.60 9.08 8.33
C ARG A 89 20.26 9.40 9.79
N PHE A 90 19.25 8.74 10.35
CA PHE A 90 18.82 8.90 11.74
C PHE A 90 19.09 7.64 12.57
N LEU A 91 18.92 6.46 11.96
CA LEU A 91 18.96 5.18 12.66
C LEU A 91 20.26 4.38 12.42
N GLY A 92 21.04 4.70 11.39
CA GLY A 92 22.16 3.88 10.91
C GLY A 92 23.31 3.74 11.91
N GLY A 93 23.46 4.67 12.84
CA GLY A 93 24.45 4.62 13.91
C GLY A 93 23.92 4.03 15.22
N LEU A 94 22.63 3.69 15.30
CA LEU A 94 21.99 3.27 16.54
C LEU A 94 21.91 1.74 16.65
N MET A 95 21.95 1.28 17.89
CA MET A 95 21.54 -0.07 18.26
C MET A 95 20.01 -0.15 18.35
N LEU A 96 19.46 -1.36 18.21
CA LEU A 96 18.00 -1.55 18.24
C LEU A 96 17.34 -1.14 19.56
N ASP A 97 18.07 -1.27 20.68
CA ASP A 97 17.64 -0.85 22.01
C ASP A 97 17.68 0.67 22.23
N GLU A 98 18.43 1.40 21.39
CA GLU A 98 18.55 2.86 21.41
C GLU A 98 17.47 3.56 20.58
N ILE A 99 16.64 2.80 19.86
CA ILE A 99 15.54 3.36 19.06
C ILE A 99 14.36 3.66 20.00
N THR A 100 14.40 4.85 20.61
CA THR A 100 13.40 5.34 21.56
C THR A 100 12.27 6.11 20.88
N LEU A 101 11.24 6.50 21.65
CA LEU A 101 10.18 7.36 21.14
C LEU A 101 10.69 8.74 20.69
N ASP A 102 11.71 9.29 21.36
CA ASP A 102 12.32 10.57 21.01
C ASP A 102 12.97 10.54 19.62
N VAL A 103 13.72 9.47 19.33
CA VAL A 103 14.29 9.23 17.99
C VAL A 103 13.18 9.16 16.92
N MET A 104 12.07 8.49 17.25
CA MET A 104 10.93 8.37 16.34
C MET A 104 10.20 9.71 16.14
N ASP A 105 10.09 10.55 17.17
CA ASP A 105 9.50 11.88 17.07
C ASP A 105 10.39 12.86 16.30
N ARG A 106 11.73 12.73 16.39
CA ARG A 106 12.67 13.45 15.52
C ARG A 106 12.48 13.07 14.05
N ILE A 107 12.43 11.78 13.74
CA ILE A 107 12.16 11.28 12.38
C ILE A 107 10.83 11.81 11.84
N LYS A 108 9.79 11.76 12.68
CA LYS A 108 8.45 12.23 12.37
C LYS A 108 8.44 13.72 12.04
N SER A 109 9.09 14.54 12.85
CA SER A 109 9.17 16.00 12.68
C SER A 109 9.93 16.37 11.42
N GLU A 110 11.09 15.74 11.17
CA GLU A 110 11.86 16.00 9.96
C GLU A 110 11.14 15.58 8.68
N ARG A 111 10.45 14.43 8.71
CA ARG A 111 9.71 13.98 7.53
C ARG A 111 8.50 14.87 7.25
N LEU A 112 7.82 15.35 8.29
CA LEU A 112 6.64 16.21 8.16
C LEU A 112 6.92 17.55 7.48
N LYS A 113 8.16 18.07 7.56
CA LYS A 113 8.58 19.29 6.86
C LYS A 113 8.47 19.19 5.33
N THR A 114 8.54 17.98 4.78
CA THR A 114 8.65 17.77 3.33
C THR A 114 7.50 17.00 2.72
N VAL A 115 6.76 16.21 3.51
CA VAL A 115 5.69 15.35 3.02
C VAL A 115 4.48 15.33 3.95
N ASN A 116 3.34 14.90 3.41
CA ASN A 116 2.10 14.78 4.18
C ASN A 116 2.15 13.67 5.24
N LYS A 117 1.23 13.75 6.21
CA LYS A 117 1.09 12.82 7.34
C LYS A 117 1.00 11.35 6.91
N ALA A 118 0.24 11.05 5.85
CA ALA A 118 0.11 9.68 5.33
C ALA A 118 1.45 9.13 4.80
N THR A 119 2.29 9.97 4.20
CA THR A 119 3.63 9.56 3.77
C THR A 119 4.53 9.34 4.99
N VAL A 120 4.48 10.20 6.00
CA VAL A 120 5.24 9.98 7.25
C VAL A 120 4.82 8.66 7.90
N ASN A 121 3.53 8.36 7.97
CA ASN A 121 3.01 7.10 8.51
C ASN A 121 3.61 5.87 7.81
N ARG A 122 3.83 5.92 6.49
CA ARG A 122 4.47 4.80 5.76
C ARG A 122 5.92 4.55 6.20
N TYR A 123 6.66 5.60 6.55
CA TYR A 123 8.02 5.48 7.07
C TYR A 123 8.00 4.89 8.48
N LEU A 124 7.14 5.43 9.35
CA LEU A 124 6.99 4.96 10.73
C LEU A 124 6.50 3.51 10.79
N ALA A 125 5.58 3.13 9.90
CA ALA A 125 5.08 1.76 9.80
C ALA A 125 6.18 0.77 9.37
N LEU A 126 7.10 1.19 8.50
CA LEU A 126 8.23 0.35 8.09
C LEU A 126 9.20 0.13 9.25
N VAL A 127 9.58 1.18 9.97
CA VAL A 127 10.44 1.05 11.16
C VAL A 127 9.76 0.17 12.21
N ARG A 128 8.48 0.42 12.50
CA ARG A 128 7.70 -0.39 13.43
C ARG A 128 7.66 -1.86 13.00
N ALA A 129 7.48 -2.15 11.72
CA ALA A 129 7.45 -3.53 11.22
C ALA A 129 8.79 -4.24 11.42
N ILE A 130 9.91 -3.55 11.20
CA ILE A 130 11.26 -4.10 11.43
C ILE A 130 11.49 -4.35 12.93
N LEU A 131 11.13 -3.41 13.80
CA LEU A 131 11.29 -3.57 15.24
C LEU A 131 10.42 -4.68 15.81
N LEU A 132 9.16 -4.79 15.35
CA LEU A 132 8.29 -5.90 15.74
C LEU A 132 8.84 -7.24 15.26
N ARG A 133 9.35 -7.31 14.03
CA ARG A 133 10.02 -8.52 13.53
C ARG A 133 11.25 -8.87 14.37
N ALA A 134 12.05 -7.88 14.73
CA ALA A 134 13.22 -8.03 15.58
C ALA A 134 12.86 -8.56 16.98
N ARG A 135 11.69 -8.20 17.51
CA ARG A 135 11.20 -8.69 18.80
C ARG A 135 10.57 -10.08 18.69
N ASP A 136 9.63 -10.25 17.77
CA ASP A 136 8.70 -11.38 17.76
C ASP A 136 9.21 -12.60 16.98
N GLU A 137 10.07 -12.40 15.98
CA GLU A 137 10.52 -13.50 15.10
C GLU A 137 12.03 -13.69 15.12
N TRP A 138 12.81 -12.60 15.24
CA TRP A 138 14.25 -12.71 15.36
C TRP A 138 14.71 -12.83 16.81
N GLU A 139 13.84 -12.48 17.76
CA GLU A 139 14.10 -12.48 19.20
C GLU A 139 15.37 -11.69 19.57
N TRP A 140 15.70 -10.63 18.84
CA TRP A 140 16.89 -9.78 19.07
C TRP A 140 16.69 -8.76 20.17
N ILE A 141 15.45 -8.34 20.42
CA ILE A 141 15.08 -7.35 21.43
C ILE A 141 13.83 -7.80 22.19
N ASP A 142 13.62 -7.30 23.40
CA ASP A 142 12.45 -7.66 24.21
C ASP A 142 11.33 -6.60 24.15
N LYS A 143 11.70 -5.36 23.87
CA LYS A 143 10.78 -4.21 23.89
C LYS A 143 10.94 -3.40 22.62
N THR A 144 9.82 -2.85 22.15
CA THR A 144 9.78 -1.92 21.01
C THR A 144 9.04 -0.65 21.42
N PRO A 145 9.48 0.54 20.98
CA PRO A 145 8.73 1.78 21.22
C PRO A 145 7.32 1.69 20.60
N LYS A 146 6.31 2.16 21.34
CA LYS A 146 4.92 2.23 20.87
C LYS A 146 4.73 3.44 19.95
N VAL A 147 5.21 3.34 18.71
CA VAL A 147 5.13 4.42 17.71
C VAL A 147 3.68 4.68 17.31
N LYS A 148 3.14 5.85 17.69
CA LYS A 148 1.81 6.31 17.29
C LYS A 148 1.85 6.94 15.89
N LEU A 149 1.06 6.39 14.98
CA LEU A 149 0.85 6.96 13.65
C LEU A 149 -0.09 8.17 13.72
N PHE A 150 0.05 9.09 12.77
CA PHE A 150 -0.89 10.19 12.63
C PHE A 150 -2.27 9.66 12.23
N LYS A 151 -3.33 10.28 12.76
CA LYS A 151 -4.69 10.08 12.24
C LYS A 151 -4.74 10.54 10.79
N GLU A 152 -5.14 9.63 9.90
CA GLU A 152 -5.37 9.95 8.50
C GLU A 152 -6.79 10.52 8.34
N GLY A 153 -6.93 11.54 7.49
CA GLY A 153 -8.23 12.12 7.18
C GLY A 153 -9.12 11.13 6.40
N PRO A 154 -10.41 11.45 6.24
CA PRO A 154 -11.28 10.67 5.38
C PRO A 154 -10.65 10.57 3.98
N GLY A 155 -10.68 9.37 3.41
CA GLY A 155 -10.14 9.14 2.07
C GLY A 155 -10.80 10.07 1.06
N ARG A 156 -10.04 10.54 0.07
CA ARG A 156 -10.56 11.39 -1.00
C ARG A 156 -11.76 10.73 -1.68
N GLU A 157 -12.85 11.47 -1.77
CA GLU A 157 -14.05 11.09 -2.50
C GLU A 157 -14.40 12.22 -3.47
N ARG A 158 -13.95 12.06 -4.72
CA ARG A 158 -14.21 13.00 -5.81
C ARG A 158 -14.87 12.25 -6.96
N SER A 159 -16.02 12.72 -7.38
CA SER A 159 -16.79 12.22 -8.52
C SER A 159 -17.12 13.36 -9.47
N ILE A 160 -17.35 13.08 -10.75
CA ILE A 160 -17.86 14.03 -11.76
C ILE A 160 -19.29 13.69 -12.17
N THR A 161 -20.01 14.67 -12.74
CA THR A 161 -21.35 14.45 -13.30
C THR A 161 -21.28 13.79 -14.67
N GLY A 162 -22.41 13.27 -15.16
CA GLY A 162 -22.51 12.71 -16.51
C GLY A 162 -22.18 13.73 -17.60
N GLU A 163 -22.54 14.99 -17.42
CA GLU A 163 -22.21 16.09 -18.33
C GLU A 163 -20.71 16.40 -18.35
N GLN A 164 -20.10 16.53 -17.17
CA GLN A 164 -18.64 16.70 -17.06
C GLN A 164 -17.88 15.55 -17.70
N ALA A 165 -18.36 14.31 -17.54
CA ALA A 165 -17.76 13.15 -18.18
C ALA A 165 -17.88 13.22 -19.71
N LYS A 166 -19.02 13.66 -20.26
CA LYS A 166 -19.20 13.87 -21.71
C LYS A 166 -18.22 14.91 -22.23
N THR A 167 -18.10 16.06 -21.56
CA THR A 167 -17.14 17.12 -21.92
C THR A 167 -15.71 16.60 -21.91
N LEU A 168 -15.31 15.92 -20.82
CA LEU A 168 -13.97 15.32 -20.72
C LEU A 168 -13.68 14.33 -21.86
N LEU A 169 -14.64 13.46 -22.18
CA LEU A 169 -14.48 12.50 -23.28
C LEU A 169 -14.35 13.21 -24.64
N GLY A 170 -15.07 14.31 -24.86
CA GLY A 170 -14.95 15.14 -26.05
C GLY A 170 -13.53 15.70 -26.23
N GLU A 171 -12.93 16.16 -25.14
CA GLU A 171 -11.60 16.78 -25.12
C GLU A 171 -10.42 15.80 -25.25
N LEU A 172 -10.65 14.51 -25.05
CA LEU A 172 -9.59 13.51 -25.07
C LEU A 172 -9.28 13.01 -26.50
N PRO A 173 -8.00 12.73 -26.82
CA PRO A 173 -7.64 12.06 -28.06
C PRO A 173 -8.22 10.63 -28.09
N VAL A 174 -8.52 10.11 -29.29
CA VAL A 174 -9.25 8.84 -29.48
C VAL A 174 -8.71 7.68 -28.64
N HIS A 175 -7.39 7.46 -28.67
CA HIS A 175 -6.76 6.36 -27.92
C HIS A 175 -6.96 6.49 -26.40
N GLN A 176 -7.04 7.70 -25.86
CA GLN A 176 -7.23 7.94 -24.43
C GLN A 176 -8.71 8.01 -24.05
N ARG A 177 -9.55 8.52 -24.94
CA ARG A 177 -11.00 8.58 -24.78
C ARG A 177 -11.58 7.19 -24.52
N ASP A 178 -11.18 6.20 -25.31
CA ASP A 178 -11.66 4.82 -25.17
C ASP A 178 -11.20 4.19 -23.83
N VAL A 179 -9.97 4.45 -23.39
CA VAL A 179 -9.45 3.98 -22.09
C VAL A 179 -10.25 4.59 -20.93
N VAL A 180 -10.53 5.90 -20.98
CA VAL A 180 -11.28 6.62 -19.94
C VAL A 180 -12.74 6.17 -19.91
N LEU A 181 -13.36 6.01 -21.08
CA LEU A 181 -14.74 5.53 -21.19
C LEU A 181 -14.87 4.10 -20.63
N PHE A 182 -13.92 3.22 -20.95
CA PHE A 182 -13.88 1.88 -20.39
C PHE A 182 -13.68 1.87 -18.88
N ALA A 183 -12.82 2.75 -18.35
CA ALA A 183 -12.62 2.89 -16.91
C ALA A 183 -13.88 3.40 -16.18
N LEU A 184 -14.60 4.36 -16.76
CA LEU A 184 -15.90 4.84 -16.24
C LEU A 184 -17.00 3.76 -16.31
N ALA A 185 -16.94 2.87 -17.30
CA ALA A 185 -17.95 1.84 -17.49
C ALA A 185 -17.75 0.62 -16.56
N THR A 186 -16.51 0.32 -16.17
CA THR A 186 -16.15 -0.91 -15.45
C THR A 186 -15.64 -0.68 -14.03
N GLY A 187 -15.26 0.55 -13.68
CA GLY A 187 -14.66 0.88 -12.39
C GLY A 187 -13.30 0.23 -12.14
N LEU A 188 -12.65 -0.33 -13.16
CA LEU A 188 -11.39 -1.06 -13.01
C LEU A 188 -10.22 -0.14 -12.58
N ARG A 189 -9.26 -0.72 -11.85
CA ARG A 189 -8.02 -0.01 -11.49
C ARG A 189 -7.21 0.30 -12.74
N GLN A 190 -6.45 1.40 -12.72
CA GLN A 190 -5.63 1.84 -13.84
C GLN A 190 -4.77 0.72 -14.45
N SER A 191 -4.03 -0.02 -13.60
CA SER A 191 -3.19 -1.13 -14.03
C SER A 191 -3.97 -2.23 -14.74
N ASN A 192 -5.22 -2.48 -14.33
CA ASN A 192 -6.06 -3.53 -14.90
C ASN A 192 -6.64 -3.11 -16.24
N VAL A 193 -7.02 -1.83 -16.37
CA VAL A 193 -7.46 -1.27 -17.65
C VAL A 193 -6.31 -1.28 -18.64
N LEU A 194 -5.17 -0.67 -18.28
CA LEU A 194 -4.02 -0.54 -19.17
C LEU A 194 -3.35 -1.89 -19.48
N GLY A 195 -3.39 -2.82 -18.54
CA GLY A 195 -2.85 -4.17 -18.68
C GLY A 195 -3.78 -5.17 -19.35
N LEU A 196 -5.00 -4.79 -19.74
CA LEU A 196 -6.00 -5.71 -20.28
C LEU A 196 -5.51 -6.35 -21.60
N ALA A 197 -5.49 -7.68 -21.61
CA ALA A 197 -5.11 -8.49 -22.76
C ALA A 197 -6.36 -9.14 -23.37
N TRP A 198 -6.34 -9.42 -24.68
CA TRP A 198 -7.45 -10.06 -25.38
C TRP A 198 -7.75 -11.46 -24.84
N SER A 199 -6.74 -12.19 -24.38
CA SER A 199 -6.91 -13.50 -23.72
C SER A 199 -7.72 -13.44 -22.42
N HIS A 200 -7.93 -12.25 -21.85
CA HIS A 200 -8.73 -12.03 -20.65
C HIS A 200 -10.12 -11.46 -20.94
N VAL A 201 -10.52 -11.36 -22.21
CA VAL A 201 -11.80 -10.80 -22.61
C VAL A 201 -12.61 -11.87 -23.34
N ASN A 202 -13.83 -12.10 -22.87
CA ASN A 202 -14.82 -12.87 -23.61
C ASN A 202 -15.95 -11.92 -24.02
N LEU A 203 -15.98 -11.58 -25.32
CA LEU A 203 -16.99 -10.67 -25.87
C LEU A 203 -18.36 -11.34 -26.03
N ASP A 204 -18.41 -12.67 -26.15
CA ASP A 204 -19.65 -13.42 -26.34
C ASP A 204 -20.44 -13.50 -25.05
N THR A 205 -19.75 -13.79 -23.94
CA THR A 205 -20.36 -13.82 -22.61
C THR A 205 -20.37 -12.44 -21.94
N GLY A 206 -19.70 -11.43 -22.51
CA GLY A 206 -19.65 -10.08 -21.96
C GLY A 206 -18.87 -9.97 -20.64
N HIS A 207 -17.76 -10.72 -20.50
CA HIS A 207 -16.95 -10.74 -19.28
C HIS A 207 -15.48 -10.40 -19.56
N ALA A 208 -14.85 -9.67 -18.64
CA ALA A 208 -13.40 -9.50 -18.59
C ALA A 208 -12.83 -10.08 -17.30
N TRP A 209 -11.59 -10.58 -17.37
CA TRP A 209 -10.90 -11.19 -16.25
C TRP A 209 -9.68 -10.35 -15.85
N VAL A 210 -9.54 -10.07 -14.56
CA VAL A 210 -8.29 -9.54 -14.01
C VAL A 210 -7.53 -10.69 -13.38
N GLY A 211 -6.41 -11.09 -13.99
CA GLY A 211 -5.59 -12.21 -13.50
C GLY A 211 -5.12 -12.04 -12.06
N ALA A 212 -4.94 -13.15 -11.34
CA ALA A 212 -4.56 -13.18 -9.92
C ALA A 212 -3.26 -12.42 -9.62
N ALA A 213 -2.28 -12.46 -10.52
CA ALA A 213 -1.02 -11.72 -10.40
C ALA A 213 -1.20 -10.18 -10.50
N GLN A 214 -2.26 -9.72 -11.18
CA GLN A 214 -2.57 -8.30 -11.37
C GLN A 214 -3.60 -7.78 -10.34
N SER A 215 -4.27 -8.69 -9.63
CA SER A 215 -5.22 -8.37 -8.58
C SER A 215 -4.52 -8.19 -7.23
N LYS A 216 -4.70 -7.03 -6.57
CA LYS A 216 -4.20 -6.80 -5.20
C LYS A 216 -4.72 -7.83 -4.18
N SER A 217 -5.81 -8.53 -4.48
CA SER A 217 -6.38 -9.59 -3.63
C SER A 217 -5.90 -11.00 -4.00
N ARG A 218 -5.04 -11.17 -5.02
CA ARG A 218 -4.57 -12.46 -5.55
C ARG A 218 -5.69 -13.43 -5.97
N ARG A 219 -6.91 -12.92 -6.21
CA ARG A 219 -8.03 -13.69 -6.75
C ARG A 219 -8.38 -13.16 -8.15
N PRO A 220 -8.66 -14.04 -9.12
CA PRO A 220 -9.21 -13.61 -10.39
C PRO A 220 -10.57 -12.96 -10.14
N ILE A 221 -10.78 -11.78 -10.71
CA ILE A 221 -12.04 -11.06 -10.60
C ILE A 221 -12.67 -11.08 -11.99
N ALA A 222 -13.81 -11.76 -12.11
CA ALA A 222 -14.68 -11.67 -13.28
C ALA A 222 -15.43 -10.34 -13.20
N VAL A 223 -15.32 -9.54 -14.25
CA VAL A 223 -15.90 -8.20 -14.35
C VAL A 223 -16.95 -8.27 -15.46
N PRO A 224 -18.26 -8.20 -15.12
CA PRO A 224 -19.28 -8.12 -16.14
C PRO A 224 -19.14 -6.80 -16.90
N LEU A 225 -19.23 -6.87 -18.23
CA LEU A 225 -19.08 -5.74 -19.12
C LEU A 225 -20.45 -5.24 -19.54
N ASN A 226 -20.73 -3.96 -19.29
CA ASN A 226 -21.92 -3.33 -19.84
C ASN A 226 -21.77 -3.09 -21.36
N ALA A 227 -22.88 -2.75 -22.02
CA ALA A 227 -22.91 -2.51 -23.45
C ALA A 227 -21.91 -1.43 -23.91
N THR A 228 -21.67 -0.41 -23.09
CA THR A 228 -20.69 0.65 -23.36
C THR A 228 -19.26 0.10 -23.38
N ALA A 229 -18.90 -0.70 -22.37
CA ALA A 229 -17.59 -1.34 -22.30
C ALA A 229 -17.37 -2.28 -23.50
N VAL A 230 -18.36 -3.10 -23.85
CA VAL A 230 -18.31 -3.98 -25.03
C VAL A 230 -18.12 -3.18 -26.33
N LYS A 231 -18.85 -2.07 -26.51
CA LYS A 231 -18.67 -1.18 -27.67
C LYS A 231 -17.26 -0.62 -27.77
N VAL A 232 -16.65 -0.23 -26.64
CA VAL A 232 -15.25 0.22 -26.63
C VAL A 232 -14.31 -0.91 -27.05
N LEU A 233 -14.49 -2.12 -26.50
CA LEU A 233 -13.65 -3.26 -26.86
C LEU A 233 -13.75 -3.59 -28.35
N ARG A 234 -14.97 -3.59 -28.92
CA ARG A 234 -15.14 -3.82 -30.37
C ARG A 234 -14.39 -2.80 -31.23
N ARG A 235 -14.29 -1.54 -30.81
CA ARG A 235 -13.49 -0.51 -31.52
C ARG A 235 -11.97 -0.72 -31.43
N GLN A 236 -11.51 -1.54 -30.48
CA GLN A 236 -10.10 -1.85 -30.30
C GLN A 236 -9.68 -3.12 -31.05
N LEU A 237 -10.62 -3.93 -31.52
CA LEU A 237 -10.36 -5.18 -32.22
C LEU A 237 -9.50 -4.92 -33.47
N GLY A 238 -8.50 -5.79 -33.69
CA GLY A 238 -7.58 -5.69 -34.82
C GLY A 238 -6.46 -4.65 -34.69
N LYS A 239 -6.48 -3.75 -33.69
CA LYS A 239 -5.41 -2.75 -33.50
C LYS A 239 -4.11 -3.33 -32.94
N HIS A 240 -4.20 -4.43 -32.19
CA HIS A 240 -3.06 -5.13 -31.60
C HIS A 240 -3.47 -6.57 -31.23
N SER A 241 -2.55 -7.53 -31.38
CA SER A 241 -2.80 -8.97 -31.17
C SER A 241 -2.96 -9.36 -29.69
N GLU A 242 -2.13 -8.81 -28.80
CA GLU A 242 -2.14 -9.16 -27.36
C GLU A 242 -2.95 -8.19 -26.48
N ARG A 243 -2.71 -6.87 -26.58
CA ARG A 243 -3.24 -5.86 -25.67
C ARG A 243 -4.44 -5.11 -26.26
N VAL A 244 -5.42 -4.83 -25.40
CA VAL A 244 -6.64 -4.13 -25.82
C VAL A 244 -6.38 -2.64 -26.08
N PHE A 245 -5.67 -1.95 -25.18
CA PHE A 245 -5.47 -0.51 -25.29
C PHE A 245 -4.04 -0.16 -25.72
N THR A 246 -3.93 0.39 -26.92
CA THR A 246 -2.65 0.76 -27.53
C THR A 246 -2.67 2.17 -28.10
N CYS A 247 -1.49 2.75 -28.26
CA CYS A 247 -1.28 4.01 -28.97
C CYS A 247 -0.09 3.85 -29.89
N ARG A 248 -0.27 4.12 -31.20
CA ARG A 248 0.77 3.96 -32.23
C ARG A 248 1.43 2.58 -32.20
N GLY A 249 0.62 1.53 -32.10
CA GLY A 249 1.07 0.12 -32.08
C GLY A 249 1.72 -0.35 -30.78
N ARG A 250 1.83 0.50 -29.75
CA ARG A 250 2.43 0.13 -28.46
C ARG A 250 1.39 0.11 -27.32
N PRO A 251 1.47 -0.83 -26.36
CA PRO A 251 0.62 -0.81 -25.18
C PRO A 251 0.75 0.49 -24.39
N ILE A 252 -0.39 1.02 -23.92
CA ILE A 252 -0.39 2.23 -23.09
C ILE A 252 0.06 1.85 -21.68
N SER A 253 1.23 2.31 -21.27
CA SER A 253 1.79 2.03 -19.94
C SER A 253 1.33 3.01 -18.86
N TRP A 254 0.87 4.20 -19.25
CA TRP A 254 0.50 5.27 -18.33
C TRP A 254 -0.66 6.12 -18.84
N ALA A 255 -1.62 6.39 -17.96
CA ALA A 255 -2.84 7.12 -18.32
C ALA A 255 -2.85 8.60 -17.87
N ASN A 256 -2.04 8.96 -16.87
CA ASN A 256 -1.94 10.35 -16.38
C ASN A 256 -0.90 11.12 -17.21
N THR A 257 -1.19 11.26 -18.50
CA THR A 257 -0.33 11.91 -19.51
C THR A 257 -0.50 13.43 -19.50
N LEU A 258 0.32 14.15 -20.28
CA LEU A 258 0.09 15.58 -20.52
C LEU A 258 -1.26 15.82 -21.23
N ALA A 259 -1.63 14.95 -22.17
CA ALA A 259 -2.92 15.00 -22.86
C ALA A 259 -4.11 14.89 -21.88
N TRP A 260 -4.04 13.99 -20.89
CA TRP A 260 -5.04 13.89 -19.81
C TRP A 260 -5.20 15.21 -19.06
N ARG A 261 -4.09 15.79 -18.60
CA ARG A 261 -4.10 17.03 -17.81
C ARG A 261 -4.64 18.21 -18.62
N ASN A 262 -4.26 18.30 -19.89
CA ASN A 262 -4.76 19.36 -20.78
C ASN A 262 -6.26 19.17 -21.08
N ALA A 263 -6.74 17.94 -21.27
CA ALA A 263 -8.16 17.66 -21.45
C ALA A 263 -8.98 18.03 -20.21
N LEU A 264 -8.49 17.73 -19.00
CA LEU A 264 -9.14 18.18 -17.76
C LEU A 264 -9.23 19.71 -17.68
N LYS A 265 -8.15 20.41 -18.05
CA LYS A 265 -8.13 21.88 -18.07
C LYS A 265 -9.15 22.45 -19.05
N ARG A 266 -9.22 21.93 -20.27
CA ARG A 266 -10.21 22.36 -21.29
C ARG A 266 -11.64 22.04 -20.88
N ALA A 267 -11.86 20.91 -20.21
CA ALA A 267 -13.15 20.51 -19.67
C ALA A 267 -13.55 21.27 -18.38
N GLY A 268 -12.71 22.17 -17.85
CA GLY A 268 -12.97 22.89 -16.60
C GLY A 268 -13.01 21.99 -15.35
N ILE A 269 -12.37 20.82 -15.40
CA ILE A 269 -12.39 19.84 -14.30
C ILE A 269 -11.12 19.99 -13.47
N GLU A 270 -11.27 20.62 -12.31
CA GLU A 270 -10.19 20.79 -11.35
C GLU A 270 -10.09 19.64 -10.36
N ASN A 271 -8.87 19.47 -9.84
CA ASN A 271 -8.55 18.52 -8.78
C ASN A 271 -9.17 17.13 -9.05
N PHE A 272 -8.87 16.53 -10.22
CA PHE A 272 -9.37 15.23 -10.63
C PHE A 272 -8.21 14.33 -11.11
N ARG A 273 -8.17 13.11 -10.59
CA ARG A 273 -7.11 12.11 -10.84
C ARG A 273 -7.71 10.91 -11.54
N TRP A 274 -6.85 10.10 -12.18
CA TRP A 274 -7.30 8.87 -12.83
C TRP A 274 -8.14 7.96 -11.92
N HIS A 275 -7.72 7.80 -10.66
CA HIS A 275 -8.43 6.94 -9.70
C HIS A 275 -9.80 7.52 -9.29
N ASP A 276 -10.04 8.81 -9.51
CA ASP A 276 -11.34 9.43 -9.30
C ASP A 276 -12.37 8.96 -10.37
N LEU A 277 -11.94 8.37 -11.50
CA LEU A 277 -12.85 7.67 -12.43
C LEU A 277 -13.54 6.47 -11.77
N ARG A 278 -12.81 5.73 -10.93
CA ARG A 278 -13.38 4.62 -10.17
C ARG A 278 -14.30 5.10 -9.06
N HIS A 279 -13.96 6.22 -8.42
CA HIS A 279 -14.86 6.88 -7.46
C HIS A 279 -16.14 7.33 -8.18
N THR A 280 -16.01 7.92 -9.37
CA THR A 280 -17.14 8.33 -10.22
C THR A 280 -18.05 7.17 -10.57
N TRP A 281 -17.48 6.05 -11.05
CA TRP A 281 -18.22 4.82 -11.32
C TRP A 281 -18.99 4.32 -10.09
N ALA A 282 -18.34 4.32 -8.92
CA ALA A 282 -18.97 3.88 -7.67
C ALA A 282 -20.10 4.81 -7.22
N SER A 283 -19.89 6.12 -7.31
CA SER A 283 -20.89 7.15 -7.00
C SER A 283 -22.09 7.04 -7.93
N TRP A 284 -21.89 6.87 -9.24
CA TRP A 284 -22.98 6.68 -10.19
C TRP A 284 -23.78 5.41 -9.91
N HIS A 285 -23.13 4.29 -9.61
CA HIS A 285 -23.83 3.08 -9.20
C HIS A 285 -24.73 3.31 -7.98
N ARG A 286 -24.22 4.02 -6.96
CA ARG A 286 -25.01 4.32 -5.76
C ARG A 286 -26.18 5.27 -6.05
N GLN A 287 -25.95 6.31 -6.83
CA GLN A 287 -26.99 7.25 -7.26
C GLN A 287 -28.06 6.56 -8.13
N SER A 288 -27.67 5.58 -8.94
CA SER A 288 -28.58 4.73 -9.72
C SER A 288 -29.18 3.58 -8.91
N GLY A 289 -28.92 3.49 -7.61
CA GLY A 289 -29.59 2.55 -6.71
C GLY A 289 -28.95 1.20 -6.47
N THR A 290 -27.76 0.96 -7.03
CA THR A 290 -27.03 -0.30 -6.84
C THR A 290 -26.70 -0.51 -5.36
N PRO A 291 -27.16 -1.58 -4.70
CA PRO A 291 -26.85 -1.86 -3.30
C PRO A 291 -25.35 -1.96 -3.01
N THR A 292 -24.92 -1.58 -1.81
CA THR A 292 -23.49 -1.56 -1.41
C THR A 292 -22.81 -2.92 -1.56
N HIS A 293 -23.52 -4.02 -1.30
CA HIS A 293 -22.97 -5.37 -1.42
C HIS A 293 -22.75 -5.79 -2.88
N GLU A 294 -23.64 -5.43 -3.81
CA GLU A 294 -23.45 -5.63 -5.24
C GLU A 294 -22.29 -4.78 -5.76
N LEU A 295 -22.24 -3.51 -5.36
CA LEU A 295 -21.15 -2.61 -5.72
C LEU A 295 -19.80 -3.14 -5.22
N GLN A 296 -19.75 -3.70 -4.01
CA GLN A 296 -18.56 -4.33 -3.46
C GLN A 296 -18.05 -5.47 -4.34
N ARG A 297 -18.96 -6.35 -4.79
CA ARG A 297 -18.66 -7.48 -5.68
C ARG A 297 -18.20 -7.00 -7.06
N LEU A 298 -18.94 -6.08 -7.68
CA LEU A 298 -18.62 -5.50 -8.99
C LEU A 298 -17.24 -4.82 -9.00
N GLY A 299 -16.93 -4.06 -7.95
CA GLY A 299 -15.63 -3.39 -7.86
C GLY A 299 -14.50 -4.30 -7.38
N GLY A 300 -14.79 -5.48 -6.83
CA GLY A 300 -13.79 -6.35 -6.22
C GLY A 300 -13.09 -5.72 -5.00
N TRP A 301 -13.87 -5.07 -4.12
CA TRP A 301 -13.36 -4.56 -2.84
C TRP A 301 -13.29 -5.66 -1.79
N ARG A 302 -12.19 -5.68 -1.02
CA ARG A 302 -11.92 -6.72 -0.02
C ARG A 302 -12.81 -6.61 1.23
N SER A 303 -13.25 -5.41 1.58
CA SER A 303 -13.99 -5.13 2.81
C SER A 303 -15.13 -4.14 2.55
N SER A 304 -16.25 -4.31 3.26
CA SER A 304 -17.44 -3.45 3.17
C SER A 304 -17.11 -2.00 3.51
N VAL A 305 -16.23 -1.78 4.50
CA VAL A 305 -15.75 -0.47 4.96
C VAL A 305 -15.17 0.36 3.80
N MET A 306 -14.60 -0.29 2.78
CA MET A 306 -14.08 0.43 1.60
C MET A 306 -15.19 1.05 0.75
N VAL A 307 -16.36 0.42 0.70
CA VAL A 307 -17.52 0.79 -0.12
C VAL A 307 -18.52 1.63 0.66
N GLU A 308 -18.58 1.47 1.98
CA GLU A 308 -19.44 2.24 2.89
C GLU A 308 -19.28 3.75 2.74
N ARG A 309 -18.11 4.23 2.30
CA ARG A 309 -17.93 5.65 1.96
C ARG A 309 -18.98 6.17 0.97
N TYR A 310 -19.46 5.35 0.03
CA TYR A 310 -20.46 5.75 -0.95
C TYR A 310 -21.91 5.48 -0.49
N ALA A 311 -22.12 4.94 0.72
CA ALA A 311 -23.44 4.56 1.19
C ALA A 311 -24.42 5.75 1.19
N HIS A 312 -23.93 6.93 1.59
CA HIS A 312 -24.66 8.18 1.70
C HIS A 312 -25.18 8.75 0.37
N LEU A 313 -24.66 8.28 -0.78
CA LEU A 313 -25.03 8.79 -2.11
C LEU A 313 -26.37 8.22 -2.64
N ALA A 314 -27.12 7.48 -1.83
CA ALA A 314 -28.44 6.94 -2.21
C ALA A 314 -29.54 7.26 -1.19
N PRO A 315 -29.84 8.54 -0.89
CA PRO A 315 -30.89 8.90 0.05
C PRO A 315 -32.29 8.48 -0.44
N ASP A 316 -32.60 8.63 -1.73
CA ASP A 316 -33.91 8.25 -2.30
C ASP A 316 -34.19 6.74 -2.22
N HIS A 317 -33.15 5.93 -2.05
CA HIS A 317 -33.30 4.49 -1.89
C HIS A 317 -33.82 4.10 -0.51
N LEU A 318 -33.59 4.91 0.53
CA LEU A 318 -34.16 4.64 1.85
C LEU A 318 -35.67 4.89 1.84
N ALA A 319 -36.12 5.95 1.17
CA ALA A 319 -37.55 6.20 0.95
C ALA A 319 -38.18 5.08 0.11
N LYS A 320 -37.59 4.72 -1.04
CA LYS A 320 -38.08 3.56 -1.84
C LYS A 320 -38.04 2.24 -1.07
N ALA A 321 -37.05 2.03 -0.21
CA ALA A 321 -36.94 0.81 0.59
C ALA A 321 -37.98 0.79 1.72
N ALA A 322 -38.25 1.93 2.37
CA ALA A 322 -39.32 2.08 3.35
C ALA A 322 -40.69 1.78 2.70
N ASN A 323 -40.96 2.36 1.53
CA ASN A 323 -42.21 2.18 0.80
C ASN A 323 -42.45 0.75 0.28
N ARG A 324 -41.45 -0.16 0.35
CA ARG A 324 -41.67 -1.58 0.00
C ARG A 324 -42.66 -2.27 0.94
N LEU A 325 -42.79 -1.76 2.16
CA LEU A 325 -43.76 -2.29 3.13
C LEU A 325 -45.16 -1.76 2.87
N ASP A 326 -45.33 -0.63 2.18
CA ASP A 326 -46.65 -0.05 1.88
C ASP A 326 -47.50 -1.02 1.05
N SER A 327 -46.89 -1.77 0.12
CA SER A 327 -47.61 -2.80 -0.64
C SER A 327 -48.09 -4.00 0.20
N LEU A 328 -47.45 -4.25 1.36
CA LEU A 328 -47.84 -5.31 2.28
C LEU A 328 -48.84 -4.82 3.33
N LEU A 329 -48.71 -3.57 3.76
CA LEU A 329 -49.53 -2.95 4.81
C LEU A 329 -50.80 -2.28 4.26
N GLY A 330 -50.80 -1.83 3.01
CA GLY A 330 -51.97 -1.19 2.37
C GLY A 330 -53.18 -2.11 2.20
N GLY A 331 -52.98 -3.44 2.28
CA GLY A 331 -54.09 -4.40 2.33
C GLY A 331 -54.79 -4.48 3.69
N TYR A 332 -54.15 -3.98 4.77
CA TYR A 332 -54.70 -4.04 6.13
C TYR A 332 -55.68 -2.88 6.38
N ASP A 333 -55.41 -1.68 5.85
CA ASP A 333 -56.30 -0.51 6.00
C ASP A 333 -57.63 -0.67 5.23
N LEU A 334 -57.62 -1.37 4.08
CA LEU A 334 -58.85 -1.68 3.32
C LEU A 334 -59.75 -2.72 4.01
N ALA A 335 -59.18 -3.56 4.89
CA ALA A 335 -59.96 -4.54 5.66
C ALA A 335 -60.53 -3.96 6.97
N THR A 336 -60.07 -2.78 7.39
CA THR A 336 -60.44 -2.18 8.68
C THR A 336 -61.41 -1.00 8.53
N SER A 337 -61.76 -0.61 7.30
CA SER A 337 -62.59 0.58 7.00
C SER A 337 -64.08 0.30 6.77
N GLU A 338 -64.57 -0.93 6.96
CA GLU A 338 -66.02 -1.27 6.86
C GLU A 338 -66.68 -1.55 8.23
N GLN A 339 -66.36 -0.77 9.26
CA GLN A 339 -67.15 -0.76 10.51
C GLN A 339 -67.31 0.67 11.05
N GLN A 340 -68.13 1.48 10.38
CA GLN A 340 -68.83 2.62 10.99
C GLN A 340 -70.27 2.71 10.48
#